data_AF-A0A562JFI3-F1
#
_entry.id   AF-A0A562JFI3-F1
#
_cell.length_a   1.000
_cell.length_b   1.000
_cell.length_c   1.000
_cell.angle_alpha   90.00
_cell.angle_beta   90.00
_cell.angle_gamma   90.00
#
_symmetry.space_group_name_H-M   'P 1'
#
loop_
_entity.id
_entity.type
_entity.pdbx_description
1 polymer ?
#
loop_
_entity_poly.entity_id
_entity_poly.type
_entity_poly.pdbx_seq_one_letter_code
_entity_poly.pdbx_strand_id
1 'polypeptide(L)'
;MNKFQLYLQNHPKVLKRFILGYIIFAGCFVFPFGNEHFPFDFTKAYLVIASYGIIGLGFAGIYGTHKEKFVYAASLFLTVLGMICRYILEYGEVSNTMNFTLFNIVSYVAVIPVFTVAAYYFSIRYLIIKN
;
A
#
# COMPACT_ATOMS: atom_id res chain seq x y z
N MET A 1 24.65 8.97 13.74
CA MET A 1 23.63 7.95 13.45
C MET A 1 22.68 7.88 14.64
N ASN A 2 21.39 8.16 14.45
CA ASN A 2 20.42 8.22 15.56
C ASN A 2 20.18 6.81 16.15
N LYS A 3 19.97 6.69 17.47
CA LYS A 3 19.70 5.39 18.16
C LYS A 3 18.60 4.58 17.47
N PHE A 4 17.60 5.26 16.92
CA PHE A 4 16.50 4.66 16.14
C PHE A 4 16.97 3.98 14.84
N GLN A 5 17.89 4.60 14.09
CA GLN A 5 18.46 4.02 12.87
C GLN A 5 19.27 2.76 13.17
N LEU A 6 20.02 2.77 14.28
CA LEU A 6 20.78 1.61 14.75
C LEU A 6 19.87 0.43 15.11
N TYR A 7 18.74 0.72 15.76
CA TYR A 7 17.74 -0.29 16.13
C TYR A 7 17.08 -0.92 14.90
N LEU A 8 16.71 -0.11 13.90
CA LEU A 8 16.14 -0.60 12.65
C LEU A 8 17.13 -1.47 11.85
N GLN A 9 18.40 -1.10 11.83
CA GLN A 9 19.46 -1.93 11.22
C GLN A 9 19.64 -3.28 11.94
N ASN A 10 19.52 -3.29 13.27
CA ASN A 10 19.66 -4.52 14.07
C ASN A 10 18.40 -5.42 14.03
N HIS A 11 17.24 -4.89 13.60
CA HIS A 11 15.98 -5.63 13.56
C HIS A 11 15.27 -5.52 12.19
N PRO A 12 15.89 -6.00 11.09
CA PRO A 12 15.32 -5.91 9.74
C PRO A 12 13.96 -6.63 9.60
N LYS A 13 13.71 -7.65 10.44
CA LYS A 13 12.44 -8.37 10.51
C LYS A 13 11.28 -7.49 11.01
N VAL A 14 11.55 -6.52 11.89
CA VAL A 14 10.53 -5.61 12.44
C VAL A 14 10.08 -4.64 11.36
N LEU A 15 11.02 -4.03 10.63
CA LEU A 15 10.72 -3.11 9.53
C LEU A 15 9.90 -3.80 8.43
N LYS A 16 10.25 -5.05 8.10
CA LYS A 16 9.49 -5.87 7.15
C LYS A 16 8.05 -6.10 7.61
N ARG A 17 7.84 -6.50 8.87
CA ARG A 17 6.48 -6.68 9.42
C ARG A 17 5.69 -5.36 9.43
N PHE A 18 6.35 -4.26 9.75
CA PHE A 18 5.73 -2.94 9.76
C PHE A 18 5.22 -2.54 8.36
N ILE A 19 6.03 -2.69 7.31
CA ILE A 19 5.60 -2.37 5.94
C ILE A 19 4.46 -3.28 5.47
N LEU A 20 4.53 -4.59 5.79
CA LEU A 20 3.45 -5.54 5.47
C LEU A 20 2.15 -5.21 6.23
N GLY A 21 2.25 -4.75 7.48
CA GLY A 21 1.09 -4.27 8.23
C GLY A 21 0.55 -2.95 7.67
N TYR A 22 1.42 -2.05 7.24
CA TYR A 22 1.04 -0.75 6.72
C TYR A 22 0.26 -0.85 5.40
N ILE A 23 0.57 -1.81 4.53
CA ILE A 23 -0.22 -2.02 3.32
C ILE A 23 -1.63 -2.57 3.60
N ILE A 24 -1.80 -3.43 4.62
CA ILE A 24 -3.14 -3.87 5.06
C ILE A 24 -3.90 -2.67 5.64
N PHE A 25 -3.24 -1.88 6.48
CA PHE A 25 -3.82 -0.67 7.06
C PHE A 25 -4.23 0.34 5.98
N ALA A 26 -3.35 0.63 5.02
CA ALA A 26 -3.65 1.52 3.90
C ALA A 26 -4.78 0.96 3.04
N GLY A 27 -4.77 -0.35 2.73
CA GLY A 27 -5.86 -1.02 2.01
C GLY A 27 -7.19 -0.94 2.73
N CYS A 28 -7.19 -0.97 4.06
CA CYS A 28 -8.38 -0.81 4.88
C CYS A 28 -8.90 0.64 4.83
N PHE A 29 -8.08 1.63 5.19
CA PHE A 29 -8.56 3.00 5.37
C PHE A 29 -8.65 3.84 4.09
N VAL A 30 -7.87 3.50 3.05
CA VAL A 30 -7.81 4.27 1.79
C VAL A 30 -8.77 3.72 0.73
N PHE A 31 -9.18 2.45 0.82
CA PHE A 31 -10.21 1.88 -0.05
C PHE A 31 -11.59 2.48 0.27
N PRO A 32 -12.46 2.80 -0.68
CA PRO A 32 -12.25 2.85 -2.14
C PRO A 32 -11.70 4.21 -2.58
N PHE A 33 -11.26 4.29 -3.85
CA PHE A 33 -10.88 5.57 -4.46
C PHE A 33 -12.02 6.58 -4.42
N GLY A 34 -13.24 6.17 -4.70
CA GLY A 34 -14.41 7.03 -4.56
C GLY A 34 -15.66 6.20 -4.34
N ASN A 35 -16.72 6.87 -3.89
CA ASN A 35 -18.06 6.32 -3.89
C ASN A 35 -19.06 7.45 -4.21
N GLU A 36 -20.35 7.13 -4.22
CA GLU A 36 -21.43 8.04 -4.61
C GLU A 36 -21.48 9.32 -3.75
N HIS A 37 -21.15 9.24 -2.46
CA HIS A 37 -21.15 10.40 -1.55
C HIS A 37 -19.78 11.07 -1.43
N PHE A 38 -18.70 10.32 -1.64
CA PHE A 38 -17.32 10.77 -1.47
C PHE A 38 -16.54 10.49 -2.76
N PRO A 39 -16.62 11.40 -3.76
CA PRO A 39 -15.92 11.24 -5.02
C PRO A 39 -14.40 11.26 -4.81
N PHE A 40 -13.66 10.77 -5.81
CA PHE A 40 -12.20 10.83 -5.80
C PHE A 40 -11.75 12.28 -5.94
N ASP A 41 -11.12 12.81 -4.89
CA ASP A 41 -10.63 14.17 -4.81
C ASP A 41 -9.09 14.23 -4.71
N PHE A 42 -8.54 15.43 -4.68
CA PHE A 42 -7.09 15.63 -4.53
C PHE A 42 -6.56 15.07 -3.21
N THR A 43 -7.36 15.10 -2.14
CA THR A 43 -6.98 14.57 -0.82
C THR A 43 -6.78 13.07 -0.88
N LYS A 44 -7.73 12.34 -1.47
CA LYS A 44 -7.62 10.89 -1.67
C LYS A 44 -6.49 10.54 -2.62
N ALA A 45 -6.34 11.29 -3.72
CA ALA A 45 -5.21 11.09 -4.64
C ALA A 45 -3.87 11.24 -3.90
N TYR A 46 -3.71 12.29 -3.10
CA TYR A 46 -2.53 12.51 -2.29
C TYR A 46 -2.29 11.37 -1.29
N LEU A 47 -3.33 10.93 -0.57
CA LEU A 47 -3.22 9.83 0.39
C LEU A 47 -2.78 8.53 -0.27
N VAL A 48 -3.32 8.19 -1.44
CA VAL A 48 -2.91 7.01 -2.22
C VAL A 48 -1.45 7.13 -2.64
N ILE A 49 -1.07 8.26 -3.26
CA ILE A 49 0.29 8.47 -3.77
C ILE A 49 1.31 8.44 -2.62
N ALA A 50 1.03 9.13 -1.52
CA ALA A 50 1.94 9.20 -0.38
C ALA A 50 2.07 7.85 0.32
N SER A 51 0.96 7.18 0.65
CA SER A 51 0.99 5.90 1.38
C SER A 51 1.68 4.80 0.58
N TYR A 52 1.23 4.56 -0.65
CA TYR A 52 1.77 3.51 -1.50
C TYR A 52 3.14 3.87 -2.09
N GLY A 53 3.47 5.16 -2.20
CA GLY A 53 4.83 5.63 -2.47
C GLY A 53 5.81 5.26 -1.36
N ILE A 54 5.45 5.52 -0.09
CA ILE A 54 6.26 5.12 1.08
C ILE A 54 6.37 3.60 1.19
N ILE A 55 5.29 2.86 0.90
CA ILE A 55 5.32 1.38 0.86
C ILE A 55 6.29 0.89 -0.22
N GLY A 56 6.22 1.44 -1.43
CA GLY A 56 7.12 1.11 -2.53
C GLY A 56 8.58 1.38 -2.18
N LEU A 57 8.87 2.54 -1.58
CA LEU A 57 10.20 2.89 -1.07
C LEU A 57 10.66 1.90 0.03
N GLY A 58 9.77 1.54 0.95
CA GLY A 58 10.04 0.56 1.99
C GLY A 58 10.38 -0.82 1.41
N PHE A 59 9.66 -1.26 0.39
CA PHE A 59 9.98 -2.50 -0.32
C PHE A 59 11.32 -2.42 -1.03
N ALA A 60 11.65 -1.28 -1.64
CA ALA A 60 12.94 -1.08 -2.30
C ALA A 60 14.09 -1.22 -1.31
N GLY A 61 13.97 -0.59 -0.13
CA GLY A 61 14.98 -0.66 0.93
C GLY A 61 15.13 -2.05 1.56
N ILE A 62 14.08 -2.87 1.60
CA ILE A 62 14.12 -4.22 2.20
C ILE A 62 14.59 -5.28 1.21
N TYR A 63 14.03 -5.28 -0.01
CA TYR A 63 14.16 -6.40 -0.93
C TYR A 63 15.22 -6.18 -2.01
N GLY A 64 15.73 -4.96 -2.18
CA GLY A 64 16.72 -4.65 -3.20
C GLY A 64 16.16 -4.83 -4.62
N THR A 65 17.03 -5.04 -5.61
CA THR A 65 16.68 -5.15 -7.03
C THR A 65 16.05 -6.51 -7.41
N HIS A 66 15.33 -6.56 -8.54
CA HIS A 66 14.82 -7.78 -9.17
C HIS A 66 13.77 -8.59 -8.36
N LYS A 67 12.99 -7.93 -7.51
CA LYS A 67 11.90 -8.54 -6.73
C LYS A 67 10.52 -8.01 -7.11
N GLU A 68 10.35 -7.45 -8.30
CA GLU A 68 9.11 -6.83 -8.79
C GLU A 68 7.93 -7.79 -8.71
N LYS A 69 8.11 -9.05 -9.15
CA LYS A 69 7.05 -10.07 -9.12
C LYS A 69 6.59 -10.40 -7.69
N PHE A 70 7.53 -10.44 -6.76
CA PHE A 70 7.22 -10.66 -5.35
C PHE A 70 6.50 -9.46 -4.75
N VAL A 71 6.97 -8.24 -5.03
CA VAL A 71 6.33 -6.99 -4.57
C VAL A 71 4.91 -6.90 -5.10
N TYR A 72 4.67 -7.25 -6.37
CA TYR A 72 3.34 -7.30 -6.98
C TYR A 72 2.43 -8.30 -6.28
N ALA A 73 2.88 -9.55 -6.10
CA ALA A 73 2.07 -10.60 -5.47
C ALA A 73 1.76 -10.27 -4.01
N ALA A 74 2.74 -9.75 -3.27
CA ALA A 74 2.58 -9.34 -1.89
C ALA A 74 1.62 -8.15 -1.78
N SER A 75 1.76 -7.14 -2.63
CA SER A 75 0.87 -5.97 -2.61
C SER A 75 -0.56 -6.36 -2.95
N LEU A 76 -0.77 -7.16 -4.00
CA LEU A 76 -2.08 -7.68 -4.36
C LEU A 76 -2.75 -8.43 -3.20
N PHE A 77 -2.05 -9.41 -2.60
CA PHE A 77 -2.59 -10.20 -1.50
C PHE A 77 -2.93 -9.34 -0.28
N LEU A 78 -2.04 -8.43 0.12
CA LEU A 78 -2.22 -7.60 1.30
C LEU A 78 -3.26 -6.50 1.09
N THR A 79 -3.39 -5.97 -0.12
CA THR A 79 -4.47 -5.06 -0.49
C THR A 79 -5.83 -5.75 -0.37
N VAL A 80 -5.96 -7.00 -0.84
CA VAL A 80 -7.18 -7.78 -0.65
C VAL A 80 -7.47 -8.02 0.83
N LEU A 81 -6.47 -8.35 1.64
CA LEU A 81 -6.65 -8.46 3.09
C LEU A 81 -7.08 -7.14 3.74
N GLY A 82 -6.54 -6.01 3.29
CA GLY A 82 -6.95 -4.68 3.75
C GLY A 82 -8.42 -4.39 3.42
N MET A 83 -8.88 -4.73 2.22
CA MET A 83 -10.29 -4.60 1.85
C MET A 83 -11.18 -5.52 2.69
N ILE A 84 -10.79 -6.77 2.92
CA ILE A 84 -11.55 -7.68 3.80
C ILE A 84 -11.63 -7.10 5.23
N CYS A 85 -10.54 -6.52 5.73
CA CYS A 85 -10.53 -5.83 7.01
C CYS A 85 -11.56 -4.69 7.05
N ARG A 86 -11.60 -3.84 6.01
CA ARG A 86 -12.62 -2.78 5.88
C ARG A 86 -14.05 -3.33 5.87
N TYR A 87 -14.30 -4.38 5.09
CA TYR A 87 -15.62 -5.00 5.01
C TYR A 87 -16.12 -5.48 6.37
N ILE A 88 -15.23 -6.06 7.18
CA ILE A 88 -15.55 -6.54 8.53
C ILE A 88 -15.82 -5.36 9.48
N LEU A 89 -15.05 -4.27 9.38
CA LEU A 89 -15.21 -3.09 10.22
C LEU A 89 -16.52 -2.33 9.93
N GLU A 90 -16.89 -2.21 8.66
CA GLU A 90 -18.12 -1.53 8.21
C GLU A 90 -19.30 -2.51 8.03
N TYR A 91 -19.23 -3.70 8.64
CA TYR A 91 -20.25 -4.73 8.43
C TYR A 91 -21.61 -4.29 8.99
N GLY A 92 -22.62 -4.24 8.11
CA GLY A 92 -23.96 -3.79 8.44
C GLY A 92 -24.20 -2.29 8.21
N GLU A 93 -23.18 -1.53 7.84
CA GLU A 93 -23.32 -0.12 7.46
C GLU A 93 -23.70 0.05 5.99
N VAL A 94 -24.45 1.11 5.68
CA VAL A 94 -24.76 1.51 4.29
C VAL A 94 -23.48 1.94 3.54
N SER A 95 -22.45 2.40 4.25
CA SER A 95 -21.13 2.69 3.69
C SER A 95 -20.56 1.51 2.90
N ASN A 96 -20.78 0.29 3.38
CA ASN A 96 -20.27 -0.93 2.78
C ASN A 96 -20.86 -1.22 1.39
N THR A 97 -22.15 -0.95 1.20
CA THR A 97 -22.82 -1.18 -0.11
C THR A 97 -22.31 -0.21 -1.17
N MET A 98 -21.96 1.01 -0.79
CA MET A 98 -21.38 2.01 -1.69
C MET A 98 -19.87 1.80 -1.92
N ASN A 99 -19.17 1.26 -0.93
CA ASN A 99 -17.73 1.03 -1.01
C ASN A 99 -17.40 -0.21 -1.84
N PHE A 100 -18.10 -1.32 -1.63
CA PHE A 100 -17.85 -2.61 -2.27
C PHE A 100 -18.63 -2.81 -3.57
N THR A 101 -18.57 -1.80 -4.46
CA THR A 101 -19.05 -1.97 -5.84
C THR A 101 -18.01 -2.72 -6.67
N LEU A 102 -18.45 -3.41 -7.73
CA LEU A 102 -17.55 -4.13 -8.63
C LEU A 102 -16.47 -3.19 -9.20
N PHE A 103 -16.86 -1.97 -9.58
CA PHE A 103 -15.94 -0.97 -10.09
C PHE A 103 -14.87 -0.59 -9.07
N ASN A 104 -15.25 -0.33 -7.82
CA ASN A 104 -14.32 0.03 -6.75
C ASN A 104 -13.35 -1.10 -6.42
N ILE A 105 -13.84 -2.33 -6.33
CA ILE A 105 -13.00 -3.51 -6.06
C ILE A 105 -11.98 -3.70 -7.20
N VAL A 106 -12.44 -3.74 -8.45
CA VAL A 106 -11.58 -3.99 -9.60
C VAL A 106 -10.56 -2.86 -9.78
N SER A 107 -11.01 -1.60 -9.73
CA SER A 107 -10.10 -0.46 -9.89
C SER A 107 -9.04 -0.43 -8.79
N TYR A 108 -9.40 -0.67 -7.54
CA TYR A 108 -8.45 -0.65 -6.43
C TYR A 108 -7.43 -1.81 -6.51
N VAL A 109 -7.91 -3.03 -6.75
CA VAL A 109 -7.04 -4.22 -6.90
C VAL A 109 -6.13 -4.12 -8.12
N ALA A 110 -6.57 -3.46 -9.19
CA ALA A 110 -5.73 -3.26 -10.38
C ALA A 110 -4.68 -2.17 -10.17
N VAL A 111 -5.08 -0.99 -9.66
CA VAL A 111 -4.22 0.19 -9.59
C VAL A 111 -3.17 0.06 -8.49
N ILE A 112 -3.55 -0.39 -7.29
CA ILE A 112 -2.66 -0.36 -6.12
C ILE A 112 -1.40 -1.21 -6.30
N PRO A 113 -1.47 -2.49 -6.74
CA PRO A 113 -0.29 -3.31 -6.94
C PRO A 113 0.63 -2.76 -8.03
N VAL A 114 0.04 -2.28 -9.13
CA VAL A 114 0.79 -1.66 -10.25
C VAL A 114 1.52 -0.41 -9.77
N PHE A 115 0.83 0.48 -9.06
CA PHE A 115 1.42 1.71 -8.52
C PHE A 115 2.52 1.40 -7.49
N THR A 116 2.31 0.41 -6.61
CA THR A 116 3.31 0.00 -5.61
C THR A 116 4.58 -0.52 -6.28
N VAL A 117 4.45 -1.32 -7.35
CA VAL A 117 5.60 -1.80 -8.13
C VAL A 117 6.29 -0.65 -8.87
N ALA A 118 5.54 0.28 -9.44
CA ALA A 118 6.11 1.46 -10.08
C ALA A 118 6.92 2.30 -9.09
N ALA A 119 6.38 2.55 -7.89
CA ALA A 119 7.07 3.26 -6.82
C ALA A 119 8.32 2.51 -6.32
N TYR A 120 8.25 1.19 -6.18
CA TYR A 120 9.38 0.32 -5.85
C TYR A 120 10.49 0.42 -6.92
N TYR A 121 10.13 0.28 -8.19
CA TYR A 121 11.07 0.35 -9.31
C TYR A 121 11.73 1.72 -9.41
N PHE A 122 10.94 2.80 -9.28
CA PHE A 122 11.46 4.17 -9.31
C PHE A 122 12.42 4.41 -8.13
N SER A 123 12.07 3.93 -6.94
CA SER A 123 12.91 4.05 -5.74
C SER A 123 14.25 3.33 -5.93
N ILE A 124 14.26 2.13 -6.50
CA ILE A 124 15.50 1.42 -6.81
C ILE A 124 16.34 2.18 -7.81
N ARG A 125 15.73 2.59 -8.93
CA ARG A 125 16.45 3.20 -10.05
C ARG A 125 17.07 4.55 -9.68
N TYR A 126 16.36 5.38 -8.91
CA TYR A 126 16.78 6.77 -8.67
C TYR A 126 17.38 7.01 -7.29
N LEU A 127 17.02 6.23 -6.27
CA LEU A 127 17.49 6.46 -4.89
C LEU A 127 18.55 5.46 -4.47
N ILE A 128 18.41 4.18 -4.82
CA ILE A 128 19.30 3.12 -4.33
C ILE A 128 20.49 2.92 -5.25
N ILE A 129 20.29 2.82 -6.57
CA ILE A 129 21.39 2.59 -7.53
C ILE A 129 22.29 3.83 -7.70
N LYS A 130 21.78 5.02 -7.40
CA LYS A 130 22.51 6.28 -7.54
C LYS A 130 23.40 6.62 -6.32
N ASN A 131 23.25 5.88 -5.22
CA ASN A 131 24.00 6.03 -3.97
C ASN A 131 25.02 4.90 -3.81
#